data_AF-U7Q9N1-F1
#
_entry.id   AF-U7Q9N1-F1
#
_cell.length_a   1.000
_cell.length_b   1.000
_cell.length_c   1.000
_cell.angle_alpha   90.00
_cell.angle_beta   90.00
_cell.angle_gamma   90.00
#
_symmetry.space_group_name_H-M   'P 1'
#
loop_
_entity.id
_entity.type
_entity.pdbx_description
1 polymer ?
#
loop_
_entity_poly.entity_id
_entity_poly.type
_entity_poly.pdbx_seq_one_letter_code
_entity_poly.pdbx_strand_id
1 'polypeptide(L)'
;MNNLNLSNIDELPESGWGLKILFPLADELTYNRTPDNNQNCLKLVKNYNSTDVESSSQNQKDPGNKLKKRWSSLSQHSTNSPKIIKQIQLQVNSDLAVLEDVLAWYQQLEDQPIPKPIWWQCQIALAEGFTNAVNHAHKNLPCTTPIHLQVTVFHESLEICIWDYGPPFDLKAQFNNSPQN
;
A
#
# COMPACT_ATOMS: atom_id res chain seq x y z
N MET A 1 32.76 -16.10 -13.50
CA MET A 1 31.95 -15.24 -14.39
C MET A 1 30.95 -16.15 -15.06
N ASN A 2 29.74 -16.26 -14.49
CA ASN A 2 28.71 -17.13 -15.04
C ASN A 2 27.67 -16.26 -15.73
N ASN A 3 27.59 -16.43 -17.05
CA ASN A 3 26.56 -15.88 -17.92
C ASN A 3 25.18 -16.23 -17.38
N LEU A 4 24.38 -15.23 -17.02
CA LEU A 4 22.95 -15.39 -16.87
C LEU A 4 22.35 -15.58 -18.26
N ASN A 5 21.90 -16.80 -18.55
CA ASN A 5 21.14 -17.11 -19.74
C ASN A 5 19.72 -16.55 -19.54
N LEU A 6 19.40 -15.45 -20.21
CA LEU A 6 18.14 -14.69 -20.11
C LEU A 6 16.94 -15.35 -20.84
N SER A 7 16.98 -16.67 -21.12
CA SER A 7 16.00 -17.33 -21.97
C SER A 7 14.83 -18.02 -21.26
N ASN A 8 14.77 -18.06 -19.93
CA ASN A 8 13.68 -18.72 -19.19
C ASN A 8 12.95 -17.73 -18.25
N ILE A 9 12.33 -16.70 -18.83
CA ILE A 9 11.45 -15.79 -18.07
C ILE A 9 10.10 -16.48 -17.75
N ASP A 10 9.73 -17.51 -18.52
CA ASP A 10 8.48 -18.27 -18.37
C ASP A 10 8.50 -19.33 -17.25
N GLU A 11 9.61 -19.47 -16.53
CA GLU A 11 9.82 -20.53 -15.52
C GLU A 11 10.20 -19.97 -14.14
N LEU A 12 9.81 -18.73 -13.87
CA LEU A 12 9.86 -18.17 -12.51
C LEU A 12 8.59 -18.62 -11.77
N PRO A 13 8.68 -19.14 -10.54
CA PRO A 13 7.48 -19.39 -9.75
C PRO A 13 6.78 -18.04 -9.48
N GLU A 14 5.75 -17.76 -10.28
CA GLU A 14 4.94 -16.53 -10.21
C GLU A 14 4.36 -16.31 -8.81
N SER A 15 4.19 -17.38 -8.02
CA SER A 15 3.62 -17.32 -6.69
C SER A 15 4.58 -16.69 -5.67
N GLY A 16 4.41 -15.39 -5.40
CA GLY A 16 4.97 -14.72 -4.23
C GLY A 16 5.97 -13.60 -4.51
N TRP A 17 6.36 -13.37 -5.77
CA TRP A 17 7.17 -12.21 -6.15
C TRP A 17 6.47 -10.89 -5.81
N GLY A 18 5.16 -10.83 -6.03
CA GLY A 18 4.37 -9.66 -5.68
C GLY A 18 4.42 -9.29 -4.21
N LEU A 19 4.41 -10.30 -3.32
CA LEU A 19 4.59 -10.07 -1.90
C LEU A 19 5.97 -9.48 -1.59
N LYS A 20 7.03 -9.89 -2.30
CA LYS A 20 8.37 -9.31 -2.13
C LYS A 20 8.47 -7.84 -2.53
N ILE A 21 7.58 -7.37 -3.38
CA ILE A 21 7.45 -5.95 -3.70
C ILE A 21 6.62 -5.26 -2.61
N LEU A 22 5.51 -5.85 -2.17
CA LEU A 22 4.60 -5.24 -1.18
C LEU A 22 5.22 -5.11 0.21
N PHE A 23 5.92 -6.13 0.71
CA PHE A 23 6.52 -6.14 2.05
C PHE A 23 7.48 -4.97 2.33
N PRO A 24 8.46 -4.64 1.46
CA PRO A 24 9.34 -3.50 1.69
C PRO A 24 8.68 -2.14 1.47
N LEU A 25 7.57 -2.08 0.72
CA LEU A 25 6.85 -0.83 0.47
C LEU A 25 5.95 -0.46 1.65
N ALA A 26 5.36 -1.45 2.32
CA ALA A 26 4.44 -1.27 3.44
C ALA A 26 5.15 -1.19 4.80
N ASP A 27 4.63 -0.35 5.69
CA ASP A 27 5.00 -0.44 7.11
C ASP A 27 4.09 -1.43 7.86
N GLU A 28 2.84 -1.56 7.41
CA GLU A 28 1.91 -2.63 7.81
C GLU A 28 1.30 -3.28 6.56
N LEU A 29 1.35 -4.60 6.48
CA LEU A 29 0.71 -5.39 5.43
C LEU A 29 -0.10 -6.51 6.06
N THR A 30 -1.40 -6.58 5.76
CA THR A 30 -2.30 -7.61 6.28
C THR A 30 -3.20 -8.15 5.18
N TYR A 31 -3.59 -9.42 5.34
CA TYR A 31 -4.57 -10.08 4.48
C TYR A 31 -5.53 -10.85 5.36
N ASN A 32 -6.75 -10.36 5.48
CA ASN A 32 -7.73 -10.92 6.39
C ASN A 32 -9.04 -11.19 5.67
N ARG A 33 -9.68 -12.31 6.00
CA ARG A 33 -11.05 -12.61 5.57
C ARG A 33 -12.02 -11.69 6.31
N THR A 34 -12.85 -10.95 5.59
CA THR A 34 -13.93 -10.16 6.18
C THR A 34 -15.13 -11.10 6.48
N PRO A 35 -15.67 -11.09 7.71
CA PRO A 35 -16.74 -12.02 8.10
C PRO A 35 -18.09 -11.74 7.43
N ASP A 36 -18.30 -10.50 7.00
CA ASP A 36 -19.56 -9.97 6.50
C ASP A 36 -19.88 -10.43 5.08
N ASN A 37 -18.90 -10.35 4.17
CA ASN A 37 -19.11 -10.54 2.73
C ASN A 37 -18.23 -11.65 2.14
N ASN A 38 -17.52 -12.40 2.99
CA ASN A 38 -16.63 -13.48 2.59
C ASN A 38 -15.58 -13.04 1.55
N GLN A 39 -15.14 -11.77 1.63
CA GLN A 39 -14.06 -11.23 0.85
C GLN A 39 -12.76 -11.34 1.64
N ASN A 40 -11.61 -11.40 0.97
CA ASN A 40 -10.34 -11.10 1.62
C ASN A 40 -10.02 -9.62 1.41
N CYS A 41 -9.38 -9.00 2.38
CA CYS A 41 -8.87 -7.64 2.27
C CYS A 41 -7.36 -7.65 2.40
N LEU A 42 -6.66 -7.31 1.32
CA LEU A 42 -5.26 -6.90 1.37
C LEU A 42 -5.22 -5.43 1.79
N LYS A 43 -4.72 -5.18 3.00
CA LYS A 43 -4.52 -3.84 3.53
C LYS A 43 -3.04 -3.54 3.64
N LEU A 44 -2.63 -2.42 3.04
CA LEU A 44 -1.29 -1.85 3.09
C LEU A 44 -1.35 -0.48 3.75
N VAL A 45 -0.51 -0.23 4.74
CA VAL A 45 -0.35 1.08 5.37
C VAL A 45 1.09 1.55 5.17
N LYS A 46 1.24 2.79 4.70
CA LYS A 46 2.52 3.49 4.62
C LYS A 46 2.47 4.77 5.44
N ASN A 47 3.32 4.87 6.45
CA ASN A 47 3.42 6.06 7.28
C ASN A 47 4.38 7.08 6.65
N TYR A 48 4.13 8.35 6.94
CA TYR A 48 4.99 9.45 6.56
C TYR A 48 4.90 10.57 7.59
N ASN A 49 5.99 11.31 7.76
CA ASN A 49 5.98 12.46 8.66
C ASN A 49 5.44 13.67 7.91
N SER A 50 4.48 14.39 8.48
CA SER A 50 4.00 15.66 7.90
C SER A 50 5.09 16.74 7.87
N THR A 51 6.24 16.52 8.53
CA THR A 51 7.38 17.45 8.55
C THR A 51 8.19 17.49 7.26
N ASP A 52 7.95 16.58 6.32
CA ASP A 52 8.72 16.52 5.06
C ASP A 52 8.18 17.48 3.99
N VAL A 53 7.19 18.31 4.34
CA VAL A 53 6.49 19.23 3.42
C VAL A 53 7.15 20.63 3.39
N GLU A 54 8.04 20.97 4.33
CA GLU A 54 8.67 22.31 4.38
C GLU A 54 10.19 22.22 4.51
N SER A 55 10.90 21.89 3.42
CA SER A 55 12.32 22.26 3.29
C SER A 55 12.72 22.50 1.83
N SER A 56 12.05 23.44 1.17
CA SER A 56 12.65 24.12 0.01
C SER A 56 12.20 25.57 -0.06
N SER A 57 12.57 26.37 0.96
CA SER A 57 12.90 27.80 0.82
C SER A 57 13.57 28.37 2.08
N GLN A 58 14.86 28.66 1.94
CA GLN A 58 15.66 29.73 2.59
C GLN A 58 16.06 29.66 4.08
N ASN A 59 17.39 29.75 4.26
CA ASN A 59 18.20 29.86 5.47
C ASN A 59 17.81 30.98 6.47
N GLN A 60 17.85 30.68 7.77
CA GLN A 60 18.65 31.47 8.75
C GLN A 60 18.85 30.73 10.08
N LYS A 61 20.09 30.78 10.57
CA LYS A 61 20.60 30.19 11.81
C LYS A 61 20.26 31.09 13.00
N ASP A 62 19.86 30.51 14.13
CA ASP A 62 20.04 31.16 15.44
C ASP A 62 20.30 30.11 16.55
N PRO A 63 21.38 30.21 17.35
CA PRO A 63 21.70 29.24 18.38
C PRO A 63 21.28 29.77 19.76
N GLY A 64 20.17 29.27 20.32
CA GLY A 64 19.89 29.47 21.74
C GLY A 64 18.46 29.25 22.20
N ASN A 65 18.14 28.04 22.67
CA ASN A 65 17.72 27.82 24.06
C ASN A 65 17.31 26.37 24.31
N LYS A 66 18.11 25.70 25.13
CA LYS A 66 17.77 24.45 25.81
C LYS A 66 16.78 24.72 26.95
N LEU A 67 15.90 23.75 27.19
CA LEU A 67 15.07 23.56 28.38
C LEU A 67 13.99 24.62 28.63
N LYS A 68 12.80 24.39 28.07
CA LYS A 68 11.50 24.53 28.76
C LYS A 68 10.39 24.02 27.85
N LYS A 69 10.03 22.75 28.03
CA LYS A 69 8.67 22.15 27.90
C LYS A 69 8.78 20.63 27.99
N ARG A 70 9.43 20.16 29.05
CA ARG A 70 9.23 18.82 29.60
C ARG A 70 8.15 18.97 30.67
N TRP A 71 7.05 18.24 30.52
CA TRP A 71 5.95 18.06 31.48
C TRP A 71 4.96 19.23 31.64
N SER A 72 4.03 19.34 30.68
CA SER A 72 2.71 19.93 30.91
C SER A 72 1.66 19.32 29.96
N SER A 73 1.44 18.02 30.09
CA SER A 73 0.11 17.39 30.12
C SER A 73 0.24 15.86 30.06
N LEU A 74 0.47 15.21 31.20
CA LEU A 74 -0.20 13.93 31.40
C LEU A 74 -1.69 14.25 31.55
N SER A 75 -2.54 13.43 30.93
CA SER A 75 -4.02 13.54 30.86
C SER A 75 -4.58 14.35 29.69
N GLN A 76 -4.35 13.85 28.47
CA GLN A 76 -5.44 13.66 27.51
C GLN A 76 -5.23 12.31 26.83
N HIS A 77 -5.89 11.24 27.33
CA HIS A 77 -6.26 10.16 26.43
C HIS A 77 -7.38 10.71 25.53
N SER A 78 -6.98 11.55 24.57
CA SER A 78 -7.78 11.79 23.38
C SER A 78 -7.92 10.44 22.70
N THR A 79 -9.14 10.04 22.36
CA THR A 79 -9.38 8.97 21.40
C THR A 79 -8.81 9.45 20.05
N ASN A 80 -7.50 9.27 19.85
CA ASN A 80 -6.78 9.63 18.63
C ASN A 80 -7.23 8.71 17.51
N SER A 81 -8.40 8.99 16.96
CA SER A 81 -8.80 8.46 15.66
C SER A 81 -7.94 9.16 14.60
N PRO A 82 -7.31 8.41 13.69
CA PRO A 82 -6.49 9.00 12.64
C PRO A 82 -7.35 9.93 11.77
N LYS A 83 -6.92 11.18 11.59
CA LYS A 83 -7.70 12.20 10.88
C LYS A 83 -7.55 12.02 9.37
N ILE A 84 -8.64 11.61 8.73
CA ILE A 84 -8.75 11.45 7.27
C ILE A 84 -8.65 12.82 6.58
N ILE A 85 -7.82 12.91 5.56
CA ILE A 85 -7.72 14.04 4.62
C ILE A 85 -8.61 13.79 3.41
N LYS A 86 -8.46 12.60 2.79
CA LYS A 86 -9.19 12.22 1.59
C LYS A 86 -9.39 10.70 1.57
N GLN A 87 -10.55 10.27 1.11
CA GLN A 87 -10.82 8.87 0.80
C GLN A 87 -11.41 8.79 -0.60
N ILE A 88 -10.93 7.84 -1.39
CA ILE A 88 -11.47 7.49 -2.71
C ILE A 88 -11.74 6.00 -2.75
N GLN A 89 -12.78 5.61 -3.49
CA GLN A 89 -13.15 4.21 -3.73
C GLN A 89 -13.34 3.96 -5.22
N LEU A 90 -13.06 2.74 -5.66
CA LEU A 90 -13.28 2.26 -7.02
C LEU A 90 -13.67 0.79 -6.98
N GLN A 91 -14.59 0.39 -7.86
CA GLN A 91 -14.86 -1.01 -8.13
C GLN A 91 -14.57 -1.26 -9.61
N VAL A 92 -13.77 -2.28 -9.91
CA VAL A 92 -13.47 -2.72 -11.27
C VAL A 92 -13.67 -4.22 -11.39
N ASN A 93 -13.70 -4.69 -12.64
CA ASN A 93 -13.67 -6.10 -12.95
C ASN A 93 -12.25 -6.67 -12.72
N SER A 94 -12.19 -7.97 -12.47
CA SER A 94 -10.95 -8.73 -12.30
C SER A 94 -10.25 -8.97 -13.65
N ASP A 95 -9.74 -7.90 -14.25
CA ASP A 95 -9.08 -7.89 -15.54
C ASP A 95 -7.82 -7.01 -15.49
N LEU A 96 -6.67 -7.47 -16.00
CA LEU A 96 -5.47 -6.65 -16.05
C LEU A 96 -5.60 -5.49 -17.03
N ALA A 97 -6.51 -5.57 -18.01
CA ALA A 97 -6.75 -4.50 -18.97
C ALA A 97 -7.21 -3.19 -18.29
N VAL A 98 -7.80 -3.27 -17.10
CA VAL A 98 -8.27 -2.07 -16.36
C VAL A 98 -7.21 -1.50 -15.40
N LEU A 99 -5.98 -2.02 -15.39
CA LEU A 99 -4.92 -1.49 -14.52
C LEU A 99 -4.63 -0.01 -14.80
N GLU A 100 -4.70 0.41 -16.07
CA GLU A 100 -4.54 1.82 -16.44
C GLU A 100 -5.63 2.69 -15.80
N ASP A 101 -6.88 2.23 -15.80
CA ASP A 101 -8.01 2.92 -15.15
C ASP A 101 -7.81 3.03 -13.63
N VAL A 102 -7.30 1.96 -13.00
CA VAL A 102 -6.97 1.96 -11.56
C VAL A 102 -5.88 3.00 -11.25
N LEU A 103 -4.83 3.07 -12.06
CA LEU A 103 -3.73 4.02 -11.86
C LEU A 103 -4.16 5.47 -12.16
N ALA A 104 -5.01 5.67 -13.17
CA ALA A 104 -5.62 6.95 -13.47
C ALA A 104 -6.54 7.42 -12.34
N TRP A 105 -7.35 6.51 -11.77
CA TRP A 105 -8.18 6.79 -10.60
C TRP A 105 -7.34 7.23 -9.39
N TYR A 106 -6.18 6.62 -9.16
CA TYR A 106 -5.27 7.00 -8.07
C TYR A 106 -4.70 8.43 -8.23
N GLN A 107 -4.57 8.96 -9.45
CA GLN A 107 -4.09 10.32 -9.69
C GLN A 107 -4.94 11.40 -9.01
N GLN A 108 -6.19 11.11 -8.66
CA GLN A 108 -7.04 12.01 -7.86
C GLN A 108 -6.42 12.42 -6.51
N LEU A 109 -5.42 11.67 -6.04
CA LEU A 109 -4.70 11.95 -4.80
C LEU A 109 -3.40 12.74 -5.01
N GLU A 110 -3.06 13.13 -6.24
CA GLU A 110 -1.78 13.78 -6.55
C GLU A 110 -1.58 15.12 -5.82
N ASP A 111 -2.66 15.88 -5.65
CA ASP A 111 -2.65 17.19 -4.97
C ASP A 111 -2.77 17.08 -3.43
N GLN A 112 -2.85 15.86 -2.89
CA GLN A 112 -2.89 15.65 -1.44
C GLN A 112 -1.50 15.85 -0.83
N PRO A 113 -1.41 16.19 0.47
CA PRO A 113 -0.12 16.43 1.16
C PRO A 113 0.61 15.12 1.47
N ILE A 114 0.88 14.33 0.44
CA ILE A 114 1.64 13.07 0.49
C ILE A 114 3.04 13.36 -0.06
N PRO A 115 4.12 13.04 0.66
CA PRO A 115 5.46 13.15 0.10
C PRO A 115 5.59 12.35 -1.20
N LYS A 116 6.12 12.96 -2.27
CA LYS A 116 6.17 12.33 -3.60
C LYS A 116 6.82 10.93 -3.61
N PRO A 117 7.95 10.66 -2.91
CA PRO A 117 8.48 9.31 -2.83
C PRO A 117 7.48 8.29 -2.28
N ILE A 118 6.67 8.69 -1.30
CA ILE A 118 5.64 7.84 -0.68
C ILE A 118 4.48 7.62 -1.65
N TRP A 119 4.00 8.66 -2.33
CA TRP A 119 2.95 8.48 -3.34
C TRP A 119 3.39 7.51 -4.43
N TRP A 120 4.66 7.56 -4.86
CA TRP A 120 5.23 6.71 -5.93
C TRP A 120 5.32 5.26 -5.44
N GLN A 121 5.80 5.04 -4.21
CA GLN A 121 5.80 3.73 -3.57
C GLN A 121 4.39 3.13 -3.45
N CYS A 122 3.42 3.94 -3.02
CA CYS A 122 2.02 3.52 -2.90
C CYS A 122 1.38 3.23 -4.26
N GLN A 123 1.75 3.95 -5.32
CA GLN A 123 1.30 3.64 -6.68
C GLN A 123 1.81 2.27 -7.15
N ILE A 124 3.08 1.95 -6.91
CA ILE A 124 3.65 0.62 -7.21
C ILE A 124 2.93 -0.46 -6.40
N ALA A 125 2.71 -0.20 -5.11
CA ALA A 125 2.03 -1.15 -4.23
C ALA A 125 0.57 -1.39 -4.64
N LEU A 126 -0.13 -0.35 -5.11
CA LEU A 126 -1.48 -0.47 -5.66
C LEU A 126 -1.50 -1.36 -6.91
N ALA A 127 -0.59 -1.12 -7.86
CA ALA A 127 -0.49 -1.90 -9.09
C ALA A 127 -0.20 -3.37 -8.80
N GLU A 128 0.74 -3.63 -7.90
CA GLU A 128 1.13 -4.97 -7.49
C GLU A 128 0.00 -5.68 -6.74
N GLY A 129 -0.62 -5.01 -5.77
CA GLY A 129 -1.75 -5.56 -5.01
C GLY A 129 -2.94 -5.92 -5.92
N PHE A 130 -3.26 -5.06 -6.89
CA PHE A 130 -4.30 -5.32 -7.88
C PHE A 130 -3.96 -6.51 -8.79
N THR A 131 -2.73 -6.54 -9.30
CA THR A 131 -2.23 -7.64 -10.15
C THR A 131 -2.27 -8.96 -9.40
N ASN A 132 -1.93 -8.99 -8.11
CA ASN A 132 -2.04 -10.18 -7.27
C ASN A 132 -3.50 -10.64 -7.11
N ALA A 133 -4.45 -9.71 -6.94
CA ALA A 133 -5.86 -10.04 -6.86
C ALA A 133 -6.35 -10.71 -8.17
N VAL A 134 -6.00 -10.15 -9.33
CA VAL A 134 -6.39 -10.71 -10.64
C VAL A 134 -5.71 -12.05 -10.93
N ASN A 135 -4.38 -12.10 -10.87
CA ASN A 135 -3.59 -13.25 -11.33
C ASN A 135 -3.56 -14.42 -10.34
N HIS A 136 -3.73 -14.15 -9.05
CA HIS A 136 -3.63 -15.19 -8.01
C HIS A 136 -4.96 -15.42 -7.32
N ALA A 137 -5.55 -14.39 -6.69
CA ALA A 137 -6.77 -14.58 -5.91
C ALA A 137 -7.96 -15.00 -6.80
N HIS A 138 -8.09 -14.38 -7.98
CA HIS A 138 -9.18 -14.61 -8.92
C HIS A 138 -8.80 -15.51 -10.11
N LYS A 139 -7.67 -16.23 -10.06
CA LYS A 139 -7.17 -17.08 -11.16
C LYS A 139 -8.21 -18.02 -11.76
N ASN A 140 -9.13 -18.53 -10.94
CA ASN A 140 -10.18 -19.47 -11.32
C ASN A 140 -11.60 -18.87 -11.22
N LEU A 141 -11.72 -17.55 -11.11
CA LEU A 141 -12.99 -16.83 -11.04
C LEU A 141 -13.25 -16.07 -12.36
N PRO A 142 -14.51 -15.74 -12.70
CA PRO A 142 -14.81 -14.94 -13.88
C PRO A 142 -14.08 -13.59 -13.85
N CYS A 143 -13.67 -13.07 -15.01
CA CYS A 143 -13.09 -11.71 -15.09
C CYS A 143 -14.10 -10.62 -14.67
N THR A 144 -15.40 -10.92 -14.70
CA THR A 144 -16.45 -10.05 -14.15
C THR A 144 -16.54 -10.04 -12.63
N THR A 145 -15.74 -10.85 -11.93
CA THR A 145 -15.67 -10.83 -10.46
C THR A 145 -15.18 -9.46 -10.02
N PRO A 146 -15.92 -8.77 -9.12
CA PRO A 146 -15.54 -7.42 -8.74
C PRO A 146 -14.33 -7.43 -7.81
N ILE A 147 -13.40 -6.51 -8.05
CA ILE A 147 -12.36 -6.10 -7.12
C ILE A 147 -12.73 -4.70 -6.63
N HIS A 148 -12.82 -4.54 -5.31
CA HIS A 148 -13.03 -3.22 -4.72
C HIS A 148 -11.68 -2.67 -4.27
N LEU A 149 -11.46 -1.39 -4.48
CA LEU A 149 -10.27 -0.67 -4.07
C LEU A 149 -10.68 0.56 -3.26
N GLN A 150 -9.93 0.84 -2.21
CA GLN A 150 -10.04 2.06 -1.44
C GLN A 150 -8.64 2.57 -1.15
N VAL A 151 -8.46 3.89 -1.30
CA VAL A 151 -7.29 4.58 -0.76
C VAL A 151 -7.75 5.66 0.18
N THR A 152 -7.18 5.64 1.38
CA THR A 152 -7.45 6.62 2.44
C THR A 152 -6.16 7.34 2.80
N VAL A 153 -6.15 8.65 2.61
CA VAL A 153 -5.06 9.55 2.97
C VAL A 153 -5.35 10.14 4.35
N PHE A 154 -4.45 9.94 5.29
CA PHE A 154 -4.46 10.53 6.63
C PHE A 154 -3.39 11.63 6.75
N HIS A 155 -3.27 12.25 7.92
CA HIS A 155 -2.23 13.28 8.12
C HIS A 155 -0.81 12.69 8.13
N GLU A 156 -0.65 11.45 8.60
CA GLU A 156 0.65 10.81 8.84
C GLU A 156 0.77 9.43 8.16
N SER A 157 -0.22 9.05 7.34
CA SER A 157 -0.20 7.77 6.65
C SER A 157 -1.12 7.73 5.43
N LEU A 158 -0.87 6.76 4.57
CA LEU A 158 -1.73 6.38 3.46
C LEU A 158 -2.06 4.89 3.61
N GLU A 159 -3.34 4.57 3.52
CA GLU A 159 -3.87 3.20 3.54
C GLU A 159 -4.43 2.83 2.18
N ILE A 160 -4.08 1.64 1.69
CA ILE A 160 -4.65 1.01 0.50
C ILE A 160 -5.33 -0.28 0.96
N CYS A 161 -6.60 -0.44 0.58
CA CYS A 161 -7.36 -1.66 0.78
C CYS A 161 -7.81 -2.20 -0.58
N ILE A 162 -7.55 -3.48 -0.84
CA ILE A 162 -7.97 -4.20 -2.04
C ILE A 162 -8.76 -5.43 -1.57
N TRP A 163 -10.04 -5.49 -1.97
CA TRP A 163 -10.90 -6.62 -1.63
C TRP A 163 -11.08 -7.56 -2.81
N ASP A 164 -10.82 -8.83 -2.56
CA ASP A 164 -10.95 -9.93 -3.50
C ASP A 164 -11.85 -11.06 -2.95
N TYR A 165 -12.22 -12.00 -3.80
CA TYR A 165 -13.05 -13.18 -3.51
C TYR A 165 -12.27 -14.49 -3.61
N GLY A 166 -10.94 -14.43 -3.64
CA GLY A 166 -10.09 -15.61 -3.70
C GLY A 166 -10.17 -16.47 -2.44
N PRO A 167 -9.47 -17.62 -2.41
CA PRO A 167 -9.29 -18.37 -1.18
C PRO A 167 -8.41 -17.59 -0.18
N PRO A 168 -8.71 -17.64 1.14
CA PRO A 168 -7.83 -17.03 2.13
C PRO A 168 -6.49 -17.76 2.17
N PHE A 169 -5.41 -17.04 2.47
CA PHE A 169 -4.08 -17.62 2.66
C PHE A 169 -3.28 -16.83 3.71
N ASP A 170 -2.21 -17.44 4.24
CA ASP A 170 -1.31 -16.78 5.18
C ASP A 170 -0.22 -16.03 4.42
N LEU A 171 -0.25 -14.68 4.48
CA LEU A 171 0.75 -13.81 3.85
C LEU A 171 2.18 -14.12 4.27
N LYS A 172 2.43 -14.35 5.56
CA LYS A 172 3.78 -14.54 6.09
C LYS A 172 4.32 -15.89 5.67
N ALA A 173 3.49 -16.92 5.70
CA ALA A 173 3.86 -18.23 5.19
C ALA A 173 4.17 -18.16 3.69
N GLN A 174 3.33 -17.48 2.90
CA GLN A 174 3.54 -17.30 1.46
C GLN A 174 4.85 -16.56 1.14
N PHE A 175 5.14 -15.48 1.88
CA PHE A 175 6.39 -14.74 1.72
C PHE A 175 7.63 -15.57 2.08
N ASN A 176 7.59 -16.31 3.19
CA ASN A 176 8.71 -17.13 3.65
C ASN A 176 9.01 -18.31 2.71
N ASN A 177 7.97 -18.89 2.11
CA ASN A 177 8.09 -20.02 1.18
C ASN A 177 8.48 -19.59 -0.24
N SER A 178 8.49 -18.29 -0.53
CA SER A 178 8.93 -17.78 -1.82
C SER A 178 10.46 -17.91 -1.93
N PRO A 179 11.01 -18.36 -3.08
CA PRO A 179 12.44 -18.65 -3.22
C PRO A 179 13.26 -17.39 -2.92
N GLN A 180 14.03 -17.39 -1.84
CA GLN A 180 14.89 -16.28 -1.45
C GLN A 180 16.15 -16.35 -2.30
N ASN A 181 16.28 -15.44 -3.27
CA ASN A 181 17.50 -15.28 -4.05
C ASN A 181 18.54 -14.51 -3.24
#